data_AF-A0AAJ1R362-F1
#
_entry.id   AF-A0AAJ1R362-F1
#
_cell.length_a   1.000
_cell.length_b   1.000
_cell.length_c   1.000
_cell.angle_alpha   90.00
_cell.angle_beta   90.00
_cell.angle_gamma   90.00
#
_symmetry.space_group_name_H-M   'P 1'
#
loop_
_entity.id
_entity.type
_entity.pdbx_description
1 polymer ?
#
loop_
_entity_poly.entity_id
_entity_poly.type
_entity_poly.pdbx_seq_one_letter_code
_entity_poly.pdbx_strand_id
1 'polypeptide(L)'
;MRQILLFSLFLCYHYIYGQIPNLPQRPGVSNLYSVPESLNNQPSHRPNSPNINATSNYYKKVTPRDDQDEINKEVDRQMAMIREESYVKNYMLTSLSDRKGTDSYYRAFDNLMKFDPESYSITDAVFLVENAYNNNDRNFQSAYQTQIQKATNMIRQQMKRSAIDDSDNVAKNLAIFKYFAQDTKQNGKVIHKAIKYDFEDYMGAKDYSKMFVSKLMTTNTGQCHSMPLLYLMLAEQIGAEAFLVVSPNHSYIRFKDGDGEVLSVELTNGMFSANSFVLNSGYIKAEALKNKLYMQNLSKREVLSQTYVDLASGYIHKFGYDEFVAKVLGKALELNPNNINATLWKSNTDQMRFMQACNRVNIDPENKEQLQKIRNYPLLENQFLEIKAGFDYIDQSGFAQMPAEQYEQWLGSLKTTENKQKSEEIAERLRILNAQKQREAAKKIKPIVPKKESPKVYAIPKEFL
;
A
#
# COMPACT_ATOMS: atom_id res chain seq x y z
N MET A 1 28.12 5.37 23.93
CA MET A 1 26.97 6.10 24.50
C MET A 1 26.00 6.43 23.37
N ARG A 2 24.93 5.65 23.23
CA ARG A 2 23.75 5.96 22.42
C ARG A 2 22.57 5.73 23.36
N GLN A 3 21.90 6.80 23.76
CA GLN A 3 20.73 6.74 24.64
C GLN A 3 19.57 6.12 23.86
N ILE A 4 19.04 5.02 24.38
CA ILE A 4 17.79 4.41 23.95
C ILE A 4 16.75 4.94 24.94
N LEU A 5 15.89 5.84 24.49
CA LEU A 5 14.74 6.29 25.25
C LEU A 5 13.62 5.27 25.02
N LEU A 6 13.46 4.40 26.01
CA LEU A 6 12.29 3.56 26.20
C LEU A 6 11.22 4.37 26.92
N PHE A 7 10.03 4.45 26.34
CA PHE A 7 8.85 4.94 27.06
C PHE A 7 7.74 3.90 27.05
N SER A 8 7.41 3.50 28.27
CA SER A 8 6.30 2.68 28.73
C SER A 8 4.93 3.23 28.33
N LEU A 9 4.04 2.31 27.94
CA LEU A 9 2.58 2.30 28.14
C LEU A 9 1.89 3.64 28.45
N PHE A 10 1.15 4.17 27.48
CA PHE A 10 -0.29 4.52 27.54
C PHE A 10 -0.66 5.32 26.28
N LEU A 11 -1.69 4.87 25.56
CA LEU A 11 -2.53 5.67 24.63
C LEU A 11 -1.79 6.71 23.77
N CYS A 12 -1.09 6.27 22.72
CA CYS A 12 -0.95 6.96 21.42
C CYS A 12 -0.06 6.10 20.52
N TYR A 13 -0.57 5.71 19.34
CA TYR A 13 0.17 5.03 18.29
C TYR A 13 1.41 5.84 17.92
N HIS A 14 2.57 5.46 18.46
CA HIS A 14 3.86 5.94 17.98
C HIS A 14 4.44 4.86 17.07
N TYR A 15 4.85 5.24 15.87
CA TYR A 15 5.63 4.43 14.95
C TYR A 15 6.90 3.96 15.69
N ILE A 16 6.98 2.69 16.10
CA ILE A 16 8.17 2.17 16.76
C ILE A 16 9.24 1.92 15.69
N TYR A 17 10.12 2.89 15.49
CA TYR A 17 11.40 2.69 14.83
C TYR A 17 12.52 2.64 15.88
N GLY A 18 12.56 1.54 16.63
CA GLY A 18 13.67 1.19 17.51
C GLY A 18 14.10 -0.24 17.23
N GLN A 19 15.35 -0.45 16.79
CA GLN A 19 15.89 -1.81 16.59
C GLN A 19 16.07 -2.52 17.95
N ILE A 20 15.65 -3.78 18.01
CA ILE A 20 15.92 -4.66 19.17
C ILE A 20 17.44 -4.84 19.32
N PRO A 21 18.00 -4.85 20.56
CA PRO A 21 19.43 -5.02 20.77
C PRO A 21 20.01 -6.27 20.10
N ASN A 22 21.21 -6.17 19.53
CA ASN A 22 21.93 -7.31 18.98
C ASN A 22 22.29 -8.35 20.06
N LEU A 23 22.14 -9.64 19.75
CA LEU A 23 22.75 -10.71 20.54
C LEU A 23 24.29 -10.64 20.41
N PRO A 24 25.08 -10.83 21.48
CA PRO A 24 26.51 -11.11 21.36
C PRO A 24 26.78 -12.24 20.35
N GLN A 25 27.67 -11.94 19.41
CA GLN A 25 28.11 -12.85 18.37
C GLN A 25 28.86 -14.04 19.01
N ARG A 26 28.59 -15.26 18.50
CA ARG A 26 29.51 -16.38 18.70
C ARG A 26 30.76 -16.15 17.82
N PRO A 27 31.97 -16.55 18.25
CA PRO A 27 33.16 -16.39 17.43
C PRO A 27 33.12 -17.27 16.15
N GLY A 28 33.22 -16.62 14.96
CA GLY A 28 33.47 -17.16 13.60
C GLY A 28 32.30 -17.96 12.97
N VAL A 29 31.93 -17.84 11.69
CA VAL A 29 32.69 -17.63 10.43
C VAL A 29 31.89 -16.70 9.48
N SER A 30 32.59 -15.84 8.76
CA SER A 30 32.06 -14.93 7.73
C SER A 30 31.54 -15.68 6.49
N ASN A 31 30.25 -15.53 6.16
CA ASN A 31 29.73 -15.83 4.83
C ASN A 31 29.20 -14.54 4.19
N LEU A 32 29.87 -14.14 3.12
CA LEU A 32 29.50 -13.08 2.21
C LEU A 32 28.53 -13.62 1.16
N TYR A 33 27.47 -12.84 0.90
CA TYR A 33 26.52 -12.94 -0.21
C TYR A 33 25.68 -14.22 -0.34
N SER A 34 24.43 -14.12 0.12
CA SER A 34 23.27 -14.73 -0.53
C SER A 34 22.02 -13.94 -0.14
N VAL A 35 21.27 -13.45 -1.14
CA VAL A 35 19.90 -12.96 -0.93
C VAL A 35 19.09 -14.15 -0.37
N PRO A 36 18.43 -14.05 0.80
CA PRO A 36 17.63 -15.16 1.30
C PRO A 36 16.37 -15.30 0.46
N GLU A 37 16.29 -16.38 -0.31
CA GLU A 37 15.04 -16.85 -0.92
C GLU A 37 14.17 -17.48 0.18
N SER A 38 13.54 -16.66 1.02
CA SER A 38 12.49 -17.10 1.94
C SER A 38 11.66 -15.93 2.47
N LEU A 39 10.82 -15.33 1.62
CA LEU A 39 9.71 -14.48 2.07
C LEU A 39 8.33 -15.11 1.79
N ASN A 40 8.30 -16.40 1.42
CA ASN A 40 7.06 -17.08 1.08
C ASN A 40 7.07 -18.52 1.61
N ASN A 41 6.81 -18.68 2.91
CA ASN A 41 6.47 -19.99 3.48
C ASN A 41 5.17 -19.84 4.27
N GLN A 42 4.05 -20.12 3.60
CA GLN A 42 2.91 -20.70 4.28
C GLN A 42 3.13 -22.21 4.38
N PRO A 43 2.83 -22.85 5.53
CA PRO A 43 2.89 -24.30 5.64
C PRO A 43 1.79 -24.92 4.77
N SER A 44 2.16 -25.47 3.62
CA SER A 44 1.28 -26.30 2.80
C SER A 44 1.58 -27.78 3.06
N HIS A 45 0.85 -28.38 3.99
CA HIS A 45 0.83 -29.83 4.15
C HIS A 45 -0.02 -30.44 3.03
N ARG A 46 0.62 -31.03 2.02
CA ARG A 46 0.01 -32.02 1.13
C ARG A 46 0.16 -33.41 1.74
N PRO A 47 -0.91 -34.21 1.90
CA PRO A 47 -0.75 -35.61 2.23
C PRO A 47 -0.29 -36.39 1.00
N ASN A 48 0.82 -37.14 1.16
CA ASN A 48 1.25 -38.15 0.20
C ASN A 48 0.24 -39.30 0.16
N SER A 49 -0.33 -39.61 -1.00
CA SER A 49 -1.08 -40.85 -1.23
C SER A 49 -0.11 -42.03 -1.41
N PRO A 50 -0.24 -43.14 -0.67
CA PRO A 50 0.49 -44.35 -0.98
C PRO A 50 -0.14 -45.09 -2.17
N ASN A 51 0.74 -45.54 -3.05
CA ASN A 51 0.45 -46.33 -4.23
C ASN A 51 -0.21 -47.66 -3.86
N ILE A 52 -1.34 -47.98 -4.52
CA ILE A 52 -2.08 -49.23 -4.38
C ILE A 52 -1.35 -50.30 -5.20
N ASN A 53 -0.84 -51.35 -4.53
CA ASN A 53 -0.89 -52.75 -5.01
C ASN A 53 -0.16 -53.69 -4.05
N ALA A 54 -0.91 -54.57 -3.38
CA ALA A 54 -0.70 -56.01 -3.32
C ALA A 54 -1.66 -56.63 -2.29
N THR A 55 -2.50 -57.53 -2.79
CA THR A 55 -3.47 -58.34 -2.06
C THR A 55 -2.77 -59.41 -1.21
N SER A 56 -3.12 -59.47 0.08
CA SER A 56 -3.15 -60.75 0.82
C SER A 56 -4.25 -60.68 1.88
N ASN A 57 -5.33 -61.40 1.63
CA ASN A 57 -6.44 -61.58 2.57
C ASN A 57 -5.98 -62.38 3.79
N TYR A 58 -5.69 -61.67 4.88
CA TYR A 58 -5.81 -62.23 6.22
C TYR A 58 -7.11 -61.69 6.81
N TYR A 59 -8.14 -62.55 6.93
CA TYR A 59 -9.30 -62.26 7.77
C TYR A 59 -8.83 -62.21 9.23
N LYS A 60 -8.38 -61.02 9.66
CA LYS A 60 -8.22 -60.69 11.07
C LYS A 60 -9.63 -60.63 11.65
N LYS A 61 -9.95 -61.51 12.60
CA LYS A 61 -11.13 -61.33 13.45
C LYS A 61 -10.90 -60.03 14.22
N VAL A 62 -11.47 -58.94 13.72
CA VAL A 62 -11.48 -57.64 14.41
C VAL A 62 -12.33 -57.83 15.66
N THR A 63 -11.71 -57.68 16.81
CA THR A 63 -12.41 -57.70 18.10
C THR A 63 -12.73 -56.27 18.53
N PRO A 64 -13.76 -56.02 19.36
CA PRO A 64 -14.06 -54.67 19.87
C PRO A 64 -12.89 -53.97 20.59
N ARG A 65 -11.84 -54.71 20.96
CA ARG A 65 -10.58 -54.15 21.50
C ARG A 65 -9.69 -53.52 20.43
N ASP A 66 -9.66 -54.08 19.21
CA ASP A 66 -8.88 -53.54 18.10
C ASP A 66 -9.45 -52.18 17.65
N ASP A 67 -10.78 -52.05 17.63
CA ASP A 67 -11.48 -50.78 17.34
C ASP A 67 -11.19 -49.73 18.43
N GLN A 68 -11.16 -50.15 19.70
CA GLN A 68 -10.84 -49.25 20.82
C GLN A 68 -9.39 -48.75 20.77
N ASP A 69 -8.44 -49.61 20.40
CA ASP A 69 -7.03 -49.24 20.26
C ASP A 69 -6.80 -48.29 19.08
N GLU A 70 -7.55 -48.45 17.99
CA GLU A 70 -7.52 -47.52 16.85
C GLU A 70 -8.14 -46.16 17.20
N ILE A 71 -9.26 -46.15 17.92
CA ILE A 71 -9.88 -44.94 18.47
C ILE A 71 -8.90 -44.22 19.42
N ASN A 72 -8.24 -44.95 20.33
CA ASN A 72 -7.27 -44.37 21.26
C ASN A 72 -6.09 -43.73 20.54
N LYS A 73 -5.55 -44.39 19.49
CA LYS A 73 -4.48 -43.81 18.65
C LYS A 73 -4.93 -42.55 17.93
N GLU A 74 -6.17 -42.52 17.45
CA GLU A 74 -6.72 -41.34 16.79
C GLU A 74 -6.92 -40.18 17.76
N VAL A 75 -7.41 -40.46 18.98
CA VAL A 75 -7.50 -39.47 20.06
C VAL A 75 -6.12 -38.92 20.41
N ASP A 76 -5.10 -39.77 20.55
CA ASP A 76 -3.72 -39.34 20.83
C ASP A 76 -3.16 -38.46 19.71
N ARG A 77 -3.44 -38.79 18.44
CA ARG A 77 -3.08 -37.95 17.29
C ARG A 77 -3.74 -36.58 17.35
N GLN A 78 -5.04 -36.52 17.58
CA GLN A 78 -5.77 -35.24 17.69
C GLN A 78 -5.27 -34.41 18.89
N MET A 79 -5.03 -35.04 20.03
CA MET A 79 -4.47 -34.38 21.21
C MET A 79 -3.04 -33.87 20.97
N ALA A 80 -2.22 -34.59 20.20
CA ALA A 80 -0.91 -34.11 19.78
C ALA A 80 -1.00 -32.89 18.86
N MET A 81 -1.91 -32.90 17.88
CA MET A 81 -2.17 -31.76 17.01
C MET A 81 -2.63 -30.53 17.78
N ILE A 82 -3.59 -30.69 18.71
CA ILE A 82 -4.07 -29.59 19.57
C ILE A 82 -2.93 -29.00 20.41
N ARG A 83 -2.04 -29.86 20.95
CA ARG A 83 -0.87 -29.40 21.72
C ARG A 83 0.11 -28.62 20.85
N GLU A 84 0.36 -29.08 19.63
CA GLU A 84 1.24 -28.40 18.67
C GLU A 84 0.66 -27.05 18.23
N GLU A 85 -0.63 -27.00 17.88
CA GLU A 85 -1.32 -25.76 17.54
C GLU A 85 -1.29 -24.75 18.70
N SER A 86 -1.57 -25.22 19.92
CA SER A 86 -1.49 -24.41 21.13
C SER A 86 -0.05 -23.90 21.38
N TYR A 87 0.95 -24.73 21.14
CA TYR A 87 2.36 -24.35 21.24
C TYR A 87 2.71 -23.25 20.24
N VAL A 88 2.37 -23.42 18.96
CA VAL A 88 2.64 -22.43 17.91
C VAL A 88 1.91 -21.12 18.19
N LYS A 89 0.66 -21.17 18.66
CA LYS A 89 -0.16 -20.00 18.99
C LYS A 89 0.50 -19.08 20.03
N ASN A 90 1.33 -19.61 20.93
CA ASN A 90 2.10 -18.80 21.88
C ASN A 90 3.10 -17.85 21.19
N TYR A 91 3.49 -18.13 19.95
CA TYR A 91 4.44 -17.34 19.18
C TYR A 91 3.76 -16.46 18.12
N MET A 92 2.43 -16.50 18.01
CA MET A 92 1.68 -15.66 17.07
C MET A 92 1.19 -14.37 17.72
N LEU A 93 0.78 -13.40 16.92
CA LEU A 93 0.04 -12.24 17.40
C LEU A 93 -1.30 -12.68 18.00
N THR A 94 -1.77 -11.90 18.98
CA THR A 94 -3.10 -12.10 19.56
C THR A 94 -4.16 -11.79 18.50
N SER A 95 -5.04 -12.75 18.22
CA SER A 95 -6.11 -12.58 17.23
C SER A 95 -7.04 -11.44 17.62
N LEU A 96 -7.41 -10.62 16.63
CA LEU A 96 -8.40 -9.56 16.74
C LEU A 96 -9.65 -9.88 15.90
N SER A 97 -9.74 -11.08 15.31
CA SER A 97 -10.84 -11.52 14.42
C SER A 97 -12.24 -11.38 15.02
N ASP A 98 -12.36 -11.43 16.35
CA ASP A 98 -13.66 -11.35 17.03
C ASP A 98 -14.12 -9.91 17.27
N ARG A 99 -13.26 -8.91 16.97
CA ARG A 99 -13.64 -7.51 17.08
C ARG A 99 -14.60 -7.13 15.95
N LYS A 100 -15.73 -6.51 16.33
CA LYS A 100 -16.73 -6.00 15.38
C LYS A 100 -16.09 -5.11 14.32
N GLY A 101 -16.32 -5.41 13.04
CA GLY A 101 -15.84 -4.64 11.90
C GLY A 101 -14.54 -5.18 11.27
N THR A 102 -13.86 -6.16 11.88
CA THR A 102 -12.70 -6.81 11.26
C THR A 102 -13.11 -7.66 10.04
N ASP A 103 -14.32 -8.23 10.06
CA ASP A 103 -14.95 -8.93 8.94
C ASP A 103 -14.98 -8.09 7.65
N SER A 104 -15.16 -6.77 7.77
CA SER A 104 -15.10 -5.87 6.61
C SER A 104 -13.72 -5.84 5.94
N TYR A 105 -12.63 -5.94 6.72
CA TYR A 105 -11.27 -6.00 6.19
C TYR A 105 -10.94 -7.36 5.57
N TYR A 106 -11.40 -8.45 6.18
CA TYR A 106 -11.26 -9.78 5.57
C TYR A 106 -11.95 -9.85 4.21
N ARG A 107 -13.18 -9.34 4.11
CA ARG A 107 -13.91 -9.26 2.82
C ARG A 107 -13.18 -8.40 1.79
N ALA A 108 -12.63 -7.25 2.21
CA ALA A 108 -11.86 -6.40 1.30
C ALA A 108 -10.60 -7.11 0.80
N PHE A 109 -9.86 -7.78 1.67
CA PHE A 109 -8.72 -8.62 1.28
C PHE A 109 -9.12 -9.70 0.27
N ASP A 110 -10.20 -10.44 0.54
CA ASP A 110 -10.69 -11.50 -0.34
C ASP A 110 -11.15 -10.96 -1.71
N ASN A 111 -11.73 -9.76 -1.76
CA ASN A 111 -12.11 -9.11 -3.01
C ASN A 111 -10.88 -8.61 -3.79
N LEU A 112 -9.89 -8.01 -3.11
CA LEU A 112 -8.64 -7.61 -3.76
C LEU A 112 -7.88 -8.82 -4.32
N MET A 113 -7.92 -9.98 -3.65
CA MET A 113 -7.28 -11.21 -4.12
C MET A 113 -7.86 -11.75 -5.45
N LYS A 114 -9.07 -11.31 -5.84
CA LYS A 114 -9.70 -11.70 -7.12
C LYS A 114 -9.22 -10.84 -8.29
N PHE A 115 -8.51 -9.75 -8.03
CA PHE A 115 -8.04 -8.84 -9.05
C PHE A 115 -6.91 -9.45 -9.87
N ASP A 116 -6.99 -9.27 -11.18
CA ASP A 116 -5.83 -9.43 -12.05
C ASP A 116 -4.88 -8.24 -11.80
N PRO A 117 -3.65 -8.48 -11.30
CA PRO A 117 -2.71 -7.41 -10.95
C PRO A 117 -2.38 -6.46 -12.11
N GLU A 118 -2.59 -6.86 -13.37
CA GLU A 118 -2.27 -6.05 -14.54
C GLU A 118 -3.47 -5.24 -15.08
N SER A 119 -4.70 -5.57 -14.70
CA SER A 119 -5.89 -5.01 -15.36
C SER A 119 -7.02 -4.52 -14.45
N TYR A 120 -6.93 -4.74 -13.13
CA TYR A 120 -7.94 -4.30 -12.15
C TYR A 120 -8.23 -2.80 -12.15
N SER A 121 -9.42 -2.39 -11.69
CA SER A 121 -9.80 -0.98 -11.54
C SER A 121 -9.19 -0.39 -10.26
N ILE A 122 -8.40 0.67 -10.39
CA ILE A 122 -7.79 1.38 -9.26
C ILE A 122 -8.89 1.99 -8.38
N THR A 123 -9.96 2.44 -9.03
CA THR A 123 -11.10 3.07 -8.35
C THR A 123 -11.82 2.07 -7.45
N ASP A 124 -11.98 0.82 -7.89
CA ASP A 124 -12.56 -0.26 -7.09
C ASP A 124 -11.65 -0.70 -5.95
N ALA A 125 -10.34 -0.77 -6.20
CA ALA A 125 -9.35 -1.16 -5.19
C ALA A 125 -9.31 -0.16 -4.00
N VAL A 126 -9.25 1.14 -4.30
CA VAL A 126 -9.28 2.20 -3.27
C VAL A 126 -10.63 2.19 -2.54
N PHE A 127 -11.74 2.00 -3.27
CA PHE A 127 -13.06 1.88 -2.65
C PHE A 127 -13.13 0.73 -1.64
N LEU A 128 -12.64 -0.47 -1.97
CA LEU A 128 -12.66 -1.63 -1.08
C LEU A 128 -11.93 -1.36 0.24
N VAL A 129 -10.77 -0.71 0.17
CA VAL A 129 -9.98 -0.35 1.37
C VAL A 129 -10.73 0.65 2.25
N GLU A 130 -11.23 1.74 1.67
CA GLU A 130 -11.94 2.75 2.45
C GLU A 130 -13.29 2.23 2.99
N ASN A 131 -13.98 1.39 2.22
CA ASN A 131 -15.24 0.78 2.64
C ASN A 131 -15.02 -0.19 3.82
N ALA A 132 -13.90 -0.92 3.84
CA ALA A 132 -13.53 -1.75 4.99
C ALA A 132 -13.38 -0.92 6.28
N TYR A 133 -12.73 0.24 6.18
CA TYR A 133 -12.64 1.17 7.30
C TYR A 133 -14.03 1.69 7.73
N ASN A 134 -14.94 1.89 6.79
CA ASN A 134 -16.33 2.29 7.03
C ASN A 134 -17.29 1.12 7.36
N ASN A 135 -16.75 -0.06 7.71
CA ASN A 135 -17.54 -1.26 8.07
C ASN A 135 -18.50 -1.77 6.97
N ASN A 136 -18.12 -1.62 5.70
CA ASN A 136 -18.94 -1.98 4.54
C ASN A 136 -20.33 -1.30 4.49
N ASP A 137 -20.39 0.00 4.84
CA ASP A 137 -21.62 0.77 4.78
C ASP A 137 -22.13 0.96 3.33
N ARG A 138 -23.37 0.55 3.07
CA ARG A 138 -24.03 0.71 1.75
C ARG A 138 -24.25 2.17 1.36
N ASN A 139 -24.45 3.06 2.33
CA ASN A 139 -24.59 4.49 2.07
C ASN A 139 -23.25 5.07 1.61
N PHE A 140 -22.14 4.60 2.21
CA PHE A 140 -20.79 4.98 1.80
C PHE A 140 -20.51 4.62 0.34
N GLN A 141 -20.88 3.40 -0.09
CA GLN A 141 -20.77 2.97 -1.49
C GLN A 141 -21.48 3.94 -2.46
N SER A 142 -22.76 4.22 -2.21
CA SER A 142 -23.57 5.06 -3.12
C SER A 142 -23.02 6.48 -3.19
N ALA A 143 -22.58 7.03 -2.06
CA ALA A 143 -21.94 8.34 -2.00
C ALA A 143 -20.61 8.36 -2.77
N TYR A 144 -19.75 7.36 -2.57
CA TYR A 144 -18.45 7.24 -3.22
C TYR A 144 -18.58 7.22 -4.74
N GLN A 145 -19.43 6.32 -5.26
CA GLN A 145 -19.68 6.20 -6.70
C GLN A 145 -20.19 7.53 -7.29
N THR A 146 -21.13 8.18 -6.61
CA THR A 146 -21.71 9.44 -7.07
C THR A 146 -20.65 10.54 -7.17
N GLN A 147 -19.72 10.64 -6.20
CA GLN A 147 -18.65 11.64 -6.24
C GLN A 147 -17.67 11.40 -7.41
N ILE A 148 -17.27 10.15 -7.65
CA ILE A 148 -16.40 9.80 -8.79
C ILE A 148 -17.08 10.12 -10.12
N GLN A 149 -18.36 9.74 -10.27
CA GLN A 149 -19.14 10.06 -11.46
C GLN A 149 -19.25 11.57 -11.67
N LYS A 150 -19.52 12.33 -10.61
CA LYS A 150 -19.62 13.79 -10.66
C LYS A 150 -18.30 14.44 -11.10
N ALA A 151 -17.18 14.07 -10.49
CA ALA A 151 -15.85 14.57 -10.84
C ALA A 151 -15.49 14.23 -12.30
N THR A 152 -15.69 12.98 -12.69
CA THR A 152 -15.44 12.49 -14.06
C THR A 152 -16.30 13.26 -15.08
N ASN A 153 -17.57 13.50 -14.77
CA ASN A 153 -18.48 14.23 -15.66
C ASN A 153 -18.06 15.69 -15.82
N MET A 154 -17.60 16.37 -14.76
CA MET A 154 -17.06 17.72 -14.85
C MET A 154 -15.85 17.78 -15.78
N ILE A 155 -14.90 16.85 -15.64
CA ILE A 155 -13.69 16.78 -16.48
C ILE A 155 -14.06 16.48 -17.93
N ARG A 156 -14.92 15.50 -18.19
CA ARG A 156 -15.39 15.18 -19.55
C ARG A 156 -16.12 16.36 -20.20
N GLN A 157 -16.92 17.11 -19.46
CA GLN A 157 -17.58 18.32 -19.98
C GLN A 157 -16.55 19.41 -20.32
N GLN A 158 -15.54 19.61 -19.48
CA GLN A 158 -14.45 20.54 -19.76
C GLN A 158 -13.68 20.13 -21.01
N MET A 159 -13.32 18.85 -21.15
CA MET A 159 -12.66 18.32 -22.35
C MET A 159 -13.47 18.58 -23.62
N LYS A 160 -14.79 18.32 -23.58
CA LYS A 160 -15.69 18.59 -24.70
C LYS A 160 -15.72 20.08 -25.07
N ARG A 161 -15.83 20.98 -24.08
CA ARG A 161 -15.82 22.45 -24.31
C ARG A 161 -14.51 22.95 -24.91
N SER A 162 -13.39 22.32 -24.53
CA SER A 162 -12.06 22.65 -25.05
C SER A 162 -11.68 21.88 -26.31
N ALA A 163 -12.61 21.09 -26.89
CA ALA A 163 -12.38 20.26 -28.08
C ALA A 163 -11.12 19.37 -27.97
N ILE A 164 -10.86 18.82 -26.77
CA ILE A 164 -9.73 17.92 -26.52
C ILE A 164 -9.95 16.61 -27.28
N ASP A 165 -8.94 16.17 -28.03
CA ASP A 165 -8.93 14.87 -28.69
C ASP A 165 -8.74 13.75 -27.65
N ASP A 166 -9.50 12.66 -27.77
CA ASP A 166 -9.42 11.54 -26.81
C ASP A 166 -8.09 10.78 -26.89
N SER A 167 -7.36 10.91 -28.01
CA SER A 167 -6.01 10.37 -28.17
C SER A 167 -4.92 11.23 -27.50
N ASP A 168 -5.23 12.48 -27.14
CA ASP A 168 -4.26 13.42 -26.57
C ASP A 168 -4.09 13.19 -25.06
N ASN A 169 -3.11 12.35 -24.71
CA ASN A 169 -2.84 12.02 -23.31
C ASN A 169 -2.50 13.24 -22.45
N VAL A 170 -1.74 14.18 -23.01
CA VAL A 170 -1.30 15.38 -22.28
C VAL A 170 -2.51 16.26 -21.99
N ALA A 171 -3.34 16.53 -22.99
CA ALA A 171 -4.53 17.35 -22.81
C ALA A 171 -5.53 16.73 -21.80
N LYS A 172 -5.68 15.40 -21.78
CA LYS A 172 -6.47 14.70 -20.75
C LYS A 172 -5.91 14.93 -19.35
N ASN A 173 -4.61 14.71 -19.15
CA ASN A 173 -3.95 14.96 -17.87
C ASN A 173 -4.01 16.43 -17.43
N LEU A 174 -3.89 17.38 -18.36
CA LEU A 174 -4.08 18.81 -18.09
C LEU A 174 -5.52 19.15 -17.67
N ALA A 175 -6.53 18.44 -18.20
CA ALA A 175 -7.91 18.62 -17.78
C ALA A 175 -8.13 18.14 -16.32
N ILE A 176 -7.55 16.99 -15.95
CA ILE A 176 -7.57 16.52 -14.56
C ILE A 176 -6.83 17.50 -13.65
N PHE A 177 -5.64 17.96 -14.06
CA PHE A 177 -4.88 18.93 -13.28
C PHE A 177 -5.66 20.22 -13.03
N LYS A 178 -6.38 20.75 -14.03
CA LYS A 178 -7.26 21.92 -13.85
C LYS A 178 -8.38 21.66 -12.85
N TYR A 179 -8.94 20.45 -12.82
CA TYR A 179 -9.96 20.07 -11.82
C TYR A 179 -9.40 20.13 -10.39
N PHE A 180 -8.12 19.80 -10.18
CA PHE A 180 -7.46 19.96 -8.89
C PHE A 180 -7.09 21.42 -8.59
N ALA A 181 -6.48 22.12 -9.56
CA ALA A 181 -5.83 23.41 -9.32
C ALA A 181 -6.77 24.63 -9.41
N GLN A 182 -7.94 24.51 -10.04
CA GLN A 182 -8.80 25.65 -10.35
C GLN A 182 -10.27 25.42 -10.00
N ASP A 183 -10.95 26.50 -9.63
CA ASP A 183 -12.41 26.49 -9.48
C ASP A 183 -13.08 26.19 -10.82
N THR A 184 -13.97 25.20 -10.83
CA THR A 184 -14.79 24.91 -12.01
C THR A 184 -16.07 25.74 -11.94
N LYS A 185 -16.30 26.54 -12.98
CA LYS A 185 -17.50 27.36 -13.14
C LYS A 185 -18.42 26.81 -14.23
N GLN A 186 -19.73 26.84 -13.96
CA GLN A 186 -20.77 26.57 -14.94
C GLN A 186 -21.81 27.68 -14.85
N ASN A 187 -22.09 28.32 -15.99
CA ASN A 187 -23.00 29.47 -16.09
C ASN A 187 -22.67 30.59 -15.07
N GLY A 188 -21.39 30.90 -14.91
CA GLY A 188 -20.91 31.93 -13.97
C GLY A 188 -20.83 31.49 -12.50
N LYS A 189 -21.44 30.36 -12.10
CA LYS A 189 -21.43 29.85 -10.72
C LYS A 189 -20.31 28.83 -10.51
N VAL A 190 -19.60 28.93 -9.38
CA VAL A 190 -18.63 27.91 -8.95
C VAL A 190 -19.38 26.65 -8.53
N ILE A 191 -19.14 25.54 -9.22
CA ILE A 191 -19.76 24.22 -8.94
C ILE A 191 -18.79 23.23 -8.31
N HIS A 192 -17.49 23.52 -8.38
CA HIS A 192 -16.41 22.79 -7.72
C HIS A 192 -15.29 23.77 -7.40
N LYS A 193 -14.78 23.73 -6.17
CA LYS A 193 -13.65 24.56 -5.74
C LYS A 193 -12.35 23.81 -5.99
N ALA A 194 -11.27 24.54 -6.29
CA ALA A 194 -9.93 23.96 -6.33
C ALA A 194 -9.65 23.15 -5.05
N ILE A 195 -9.00 22.00 -5.22
CA ILE A 195 -8.60 21.12 -4.14
C ILE A 195 -7.39 21.73 -3.43
N LYS A 196 -7.37 21.64 -2.10
CA LYS A 196 -6.28 22.15 -1.26
C LYS A 196 -5.62 21.05 -0.46
N TYR A 197 -4.33 21.19 -0.19
CA TYR A 197 -3.66 20.34 0.78
C TYR A 197 -4.13 20.67 2.20
N ASP A 198 -4.37 19.63 2.99
CA ASP A 198 -4.81 19.71 4.38
C ASP A 198 -3.59 19.59 5.32
N PHE A 199 -3.10 20.73 5.81
CA PHE A 199 -1.94 20.79 6.70
C PHE A 199 -2.27 20.36 8.14
N GLU A 200 -3.55 20.20 8.48
CA GLU A 200 -3.94 19.76 9.81
C GLU A 200 -3.94 18.23 9.86
N ASP A 201 -3.23 17.64 10.83
CA ASP A 201 -3.16 16.17 11.00
C ASP A 201 -2.84 15.44 9.68
N TYR A 202 -1.82 15.93 8.96
CA TYR A 202 -1.50 15.49 7.60
C TYR A 202 -1.03 14.02 7.52
N MET A 203 -0.62 13.45 8.65
CA MET A 203 -0.29 12.03 8.79
C MET A 203 -1.50 11.15 9.19
N GLY A 204 -2.69 11.74 9.40
CA GLY A 204 -3.88 11.03 9.84
C GLY A 204 -3.73 10.35 11.21
N ALA A 205 -2.91 10.92 12.09
CA ALA A 205 -2.58 10.33 13.38
C ALA A 205 -3.75 10.42 14.36
N LYS A 206 -4.58 11.46 14.24
CA LYS A 206 -5.81 11.62 15.05
C LYS A 206 -7.04 11.10 14.31
N ASP A 207 -7.15 11.46 13.03
CA ASP A 207 -8.22 11.02 12.15
C ASP A 207 -7.65 10.37 10.90
N TYR A 208 -7.62 9.03 10.90
CA TYR A 208 -7.07 8.26 9.79
C TYR A 208 -7.84 8.47 8.46
N SER A 209 -9.09 8.94 8.52
CA SER A 209 -9.86 9.25 7.31
C SER A 209 -9.28 10.40 6.49
N LYS A 210 -8.34 11.18 7.05
CA LYS A 210 -7.57 12.18 6.28
C LYS A 210 -6.74 11.57 5.16
N MET A 211 -6.39 10.28 5.25
CA MET A 211 -5.72 9.53 4.19
C MET A 211 -6.66 9.18 3.03
N PHE A 212 -7.98 9.34 3.17
CA PHE A 212 -8.95 8.81 2.22
C PHE A 212 -9.29 9.75 1.07
N VAL A 213 -9.51 9.16 -0.10
CA VAL A 213 -10.06 9.82 -1.29
C VAL A 213 -11.51 10.24 -1.07
N SER A 214 -12.31 9.45 -0.34
CA SER A 214 -13.70 9.83 0.01
C SER A 214 -13.78 11.13 0.81
N LYS A 215 -12.92 11.31 1.81
CA LYS A 215 -12.78 12.56 2.56
C LYS A 215 -12.39 13.70 1.63
N LEU A 216 -11.35 13.48 0.81
CA LEU A 216 -10.87 14.48 -0.17
C LEU A 216 -11.99 14.98 -1.08
N MET A 217 -12.79 14.07 -1.67
CA MET A 217 -13.91 14.42 -2.55
C MET A 217 -15.05 15.15 -1.81
N THR A 218 -15.19 14.92 -0.51
CA THR A 218 -16.27 15.52 0.30
C THR A 218 -15.90 16.93 0.77
N THR A 219 -14.63 17.15 1.15
CA THR A 219 -14.18 18.42 1.74
C THR A 219 -13.40 19.31 0.76
N ASN A 220 -13.04 18.79 -0.42
CA ASN A 220 -12.06 19.37 -1.35
C ASN A 220 -10.69 19.64 -0.68
N THR A 221 -10.35 18.88 0.37
CA THR A 221 -9.05 18.97 1.04
C THR A 221 -8.45 17.59 1.28
N GLY A 222 -7.19 17.38 0.91
CA GLY A 222 -6.57 16.06 0.87
C GLY A 222 -5.10 16.07 1.26
N GLN A 223 -4.49 14.89 1.21
CA GLN A 223 -3.10 14.66 1.55
C GLN A 223 -2.29 14.24 0.32
N CYS A 224 -0.98 14.18 0.47
CA CYS A 224 -0.06 13.70 -0.56
C CYS A 224 -0.34 12.26 -0.97
N HIS A 225 -1.06 11.49 -0.15
CA HIS A 225 -1.54 10.16 -0.47
C HIS A 225 -2.88 10.17 -1.24
N SER A 226 -3.92 10.82 -0.71
CA SER A 226 -5.25 10.80 -1.33
C SER A 226 -5.35 11.59 -2.65
N MET A 227 -4.57 12.67 -2.81
CA MET A 227 -4.66 13.51 -4.00
C MET A 227 -4.15 12.80 -5.27
N PRO A 228 -2.94 12.18 -5.30
CA PRO A 228 -2.50 11.37 -6.44
C PRO A 228 -3.41 10.17 -6.70
N LEU A 229 -3.93 9.49 -5.67
CA LEU A 229 -4.86 8.38 -5.87
C LEU A 229 -6.13 8.83 -6.59
N LEU A 230 -6.76 9.92 -6.16
CA LEU A 230 -7.93 10.47 -6.85
C LEU A 230 -7.58 10.87 -8.30
N TYR A 231 -6.42 11.47 -8.53
CA TYR A 231 -5.97 11.81 -9.87
C TYR A 231 -5.88 10.57 -10.76
N LEU A 232 -5.26 9.50 -10.26
CA LEU A 232 -5.07 8.25 -10.99
C LEU A 232 -6.41 7.55 -11.29
N MET A 233 -7.34 7.58 -10.32
CA MET A 233 -8.71 7.09 -10.51
C MET A 233 -9.42 7.88 -11.61
N LEU A 234 -9.34 9.21 -11.61
CA LEU A 234 -9.96 10.06 -12.63
C LEU A 234 -9.28 9.87 -14.00
N ALA A 235 -7.97 9.65 -14.03
CA ALA A 235 -7.21 9.33 -15.23
C ALA A 235 -7.74 8.04 -15.86
N GLU A 236 -7.88 6.97 -15.07
CA GLU A 236 -8.48 5.70 -15.50
C GLU A 236 -9.89 5.92 -16.08
N GLN A 237 -10.74 6.71 -15.41
CA GLN A 237 -12.11 6.97 -15.86
C GLN A 237 -12.20 7.73 -17.20
N ILE A 238 -11.22 8.55 -17.56
CA ILE A 238 -11.21 9.29 -18.84
C ILE A 238 -10.25 8.68 -19.86
N GLY A 239 -9.62 7.53 -19.54
CA GLY A 239 -8.65 6.86 -20.39
C GLY A 239 -7.35 7.64 -20.56
N ALA A 240 -6.93 8.42 -19.57
CA ALA A 240 -5.62 9.06 -19.53
C ALA A 240 -4.59 8.10 -18.91
N GLU A 241 -3.39 8.08 -19.49
CA GLU A 241 -2.23 7.41 -18.93
C GLU A 241 -1.52 8.37 -17.96
N ALA A 242 -1.43 7.94 -16.71
CA ALA A 242 -0.71 8.59 -15.63
C ALA A 242 -0.15 7.50 -14.69
N PHE A 243 0.91 7.81 -13.97
CA PHE A 243 1.61 6.90 -13.09
C PHE A 243 1.70 7.49 -11.69
N LEU A 244 1.45 6.66 -10.68
CA LEU A 244 1.81 7.00 -9.30
C LEU A 244 3.32 6.90 -9.13
N VAL A 245 3.89 7.83 -8.38
CA VAL A 245 5.31 7.84 -8.03
C VAL A 245 5.45 8.13 -6.55
N VAL A 246 6.40 7.46 -5.92
CA VAL A 246 6.69 7.60 -4.49
C VAL A 246 8.08 8.20 -4.26
N SER A 247 8.16 9.01 -3.21
CA SER A 247 9.38 9.51 -2.56
C SER A 247 9.23 9.33 -1.04
N PRO A 248 10.28 9.58 -0.24
CA PRO A 248 10.15 9.48 1.22
C PRO A 248 8.97 10.30 1.73
N ASN A 249 8.04 9.63 2.44
CA ASN A 249 6.81 10.20 3.01
C ASN A 249 5.87 10.94 2.04
N HIS A 250 6.00 10.73 0.72
CA HIS A 250 5.26 11.54 -0.26
C HIS A 250 4.97 10.78 -1.54
N SER A 251 3.85 11.09 -2.19
CA SER A 251 3.51 10.55 -3.51
C SER A 251 2.97 11.63 -4.44
N TYR A 252 3.17 11.40 -5.74
CA TYR A 252 2.84 12.36 -6.80
C TYR A 252 2.54 11.64 -8.12
N ILE A 253 2.15 12.42 -9.14
CA ILE A 253 1.78 11.87 -10.44
C ILE A 253 2.84 12.16 -11.48
N ARG A 254 3.07 11.22 -12.39
CA ARG A 254 3.80 11.44 -13.63
C ARG A 254 2.99 11.05 -14.85
N PHE A 255 3.23 11.74 -15.96
CA PHE A 255 2.79 11.30 -17.28
C PHE A 255 3.82 11.75 -18.33
N LYS A 256 3.83 11.07 -19.48
CA LYS A 256 4.70 11.45 -20.59
C LYS A 256 4.03 12.50 -21.46
N ASP A 257 4.79 13.47 -21.91
CA ASP A 257 4.34 14.40 -22.94
C ASP A 257 4.37 13.75 -24.33
N GLY A 258 3.93 14.49 -25.35
CA GLY A 258 3.89 13.98 -26.72
C GLY A 258 5.26 13.78 -27.37
N ASP A 259 6.36 14.22 -26.74
CA ASP A 259 7.74 13.98 -27.19
C ASP A 259 8.41 12.85 -26.38
N GLY A 260 7.69 12.31 -25.39
CA GLY A 260 8.18 11.26 -24.50
C GLY A 260 8.86 11.78 -23.24
N GLU A 261 8.93 13.10 -23.05
CA GLU A 261 9.48 13.70 -21.84
C GLU A 261 8.57 13.44 -20.65
N VAL A 262 9.18 13.11 -19.51
CA VAL A 262 8.45 12.76 -18.30
C VAL A 262 8.16 14.01 -17.48
N LEU A 263 6.87 14.30 -17.29
CA LEU A 263 6.38 15.41 -16.48
C LEU A 263 5.90 14.92 -15.12
N SER A 264 6.26 15.65 -14.06
CA SER A 264 5.77 15.40 -12.70
C SER A 264 4.72 16.46 -12.32
N VAL A 265 3.66 16.00 -11.66
CA VAL A 265 2.54 16.81 -11.18
C VAL A 265 2.45 16.72 -9.67
N GLU A 266 2.65 17.88 -9.04
CA GLU A 266 2.65 18.06 -7.61
C GLU A 266 1.31 18.64 -7.16
N LEU A 267 0.38 17.74 -6.85
CA LEU A 267 -1.00 18.12 -6.54
C LEU A 267 -1.12 18.83 -5.18
N THR A 268 -0.21 18.56 -4.25
CA THR A 268 -0.14 19.21 -2.92
C THR A 268 -0.13 20.74 -3.03
N ASN A 269 0.51 21.27 -4.07
CA ASN A 269 0.55 22.70 -4.33
C ASN A 269 -0.10 23.10 -5.66
N GLY A 270 -0.74 22.15 -6.34
CA GLY A 270 -1.42 22.38 -7.61
C GLY A 270 -0.48 22.85 -8.72
N MET A 271 0.72 22.26 -8.82
CA MET A 271 1.80 22.76 -9.67
C MET A 271 2.53 21.63 -10.44
N PHE A 272 3.13 21.97 -11.58
CA PHE A 272 4.11 21.10 -12.24
C PHE A 272 5.45 21.21 -11.52
N SER A 273 6.09 20.07 -11.26
CA SER A 273 7.38 20.00 -10.57
C SER A 273 8.47 19.48 -11.51
N ALA A 274 9.66 20.08 -11.43
CA ALA A 274 10.85 19.49 -12.04
C ALA A 274 11.34 18.34 -11.16
N ASN A 275 11.85 17.26 -11.77
CA ASN A 275 12.38 16.09 -11.04
C ASN A 275 13.48 16.45 -10.02
N SER A 276 14.21 17.54 -10.26
CA SER A 276 15.24 18.06 -9.34
C SER A 276 14.68 18.47 -7.98
N PHE A 277 13.42 18.87 -7.89
CA PHE A 277 12.84 19.36 -6.64
C PHE A 277 12.60 18.25 -5.61
N VAL A 278 12.14 17.07 -6.05
CA VAL A 278 11.94 15.89 -5.19
C VAL A 278 13.30 15.38 -4.68
N LEU A 279 14.33 15.42 -5.52
CA LEU A 279 15.71 15.06 -5.16
C LEU A 279 16.32 16.02 -4.13
N ASN A 280 15.97 17.31 -4.20
CA ASN A 280 16.47 18.33 -3.28
C ASN A 280 15.91 18.23 -1.85
N SER A 281 15.00 17.29 -1.57
CA SER A 281 14.57 17.01 -0.20
C SER A 281 15.72 16.53 0.70
N GLY A 282 16.78 15.95 0.13
CA GLY A 282 17.96 15.48 0.86
C GLY A 282 17.80 14.12 1.54
N TYR A 283 16.62 13.49 1.45
CA TYR A 283 16.33 12.18 2.07
C TYR A 283 16.28 11.02 1.07
N ILE A 284 16.62 11.28 -0.19
CA ILE A 284 16.74 10.24 -1.22
C ILE A 284 18.23 9.90 -1.37
N LYS A 285 18.67 8.82 -0.71
CA LYS A 285 20.06 8.33 -0.81
C LYS A 285 20.33 7.70 -2.19
N ALA A 286 21.61 7.64 -2.58
CA ALA A 286 22.03 7.04 -3.84
C ALA A 286 21.66 5.55 -3.92
N GLU A 287 21.75 4.84 -2.79
CA GLU A 287 21.34 3.44 -2.67
C GLU A 287 19.84 3.27 -2.94
N ALA A 288 18.99 4.18 -2.46
CA ALA A 288 17.55 4.13 -2.70
C ALA A 288 17.20 4.34 -4.18
N LEU A 289 17.96 5.18 -4.89
CA LEU A 289 17.83 5.32 -6.35
C LEU A 289 18.33 4.07 -7.08
N LYS A 290 19.49 3.54 -6.69
CA LYS A 290 20.08 2.32 -7.28
C LYS A 290 19.15 1.11 -7.13
N ASN A 291 18.56 0.95 -5.94
CA ASN A 291 17.64 -0.11 -5.60
C ASN A 291 16.20 0.17 -6.07
N LYS A 292 15.96 1.30 -6.75
CA LYS A 292 14.67 1.70 -7.34
C LYS A 292 13.52 1.81 -6.32
N LEU A 293 13.83 2.19 -5.08
CA LEU A 293 12.81 2.40 -4.03
C LEU A 293 11.89 3.59 -4.34
N TYR A 294 12.44 4.62 -4.96
CA TYR A 294 11.75 5.89 -5.19
C TYR A 294 11.88 6.36 -6.63
N MET A 295 11.01 7.32 -6.98
CA MET A 295 11.03 8.03 -8.26
C MET A 295 10.85 7.13 -9.48
N GLN A 296 10.25 5.94 -9.30
CA GLN A 296 9.82 5.06 -10.38
C GLN A 296 8.34 5.29 -10.71
N ASN A 297 7.98 5.15 -11.98
CA ASN A 297 6.58 5.06 -12.37
C ASN A 297 6.08 3.70 -11.92
N LEU A 298 5.16 3.66 -10.96
CA LEU A 298 4.59 2.41 -10.49
C LEU A 298 3.67 1.82 -11.56
N SER A 299 3.87 0.52 -11.84
CA SER A 299 2.95 -0.31 -12.61
C SER A 299 1.64 -0.55 -11.85
N LYS A 300 0.59 -1.03 -12.54
CA LYS A 300 -0.67 -1.42 -11.89
C LYS A 300 -0.44 -2.43 -10.77
N ARG A 301 0.41 -3.43 -11.00
CA ARG A 301 0.82 -4.41 -10.00
C ARG A 301 1.43 -3.77 -8.75
N GLU A 302 2.31 -2.78 -8.92
CA GLU A 302 2.95 -2.08 -7.80
C GLU A 302 1.99 -1.13 -7.08
N VAL A 303 1.03 -0.51 -7.79
CA VAL A 303 -0.06 0.25 -7.17
C VAL A 303 -0.95 -0.69 -6.34
N LEU A 304 -1.24 -1.90 -6.81
CA LEU A 304 -2.00 -2.89 -6.03
C LEU A 304 -1.25 -3.33 -4.78
N SER A 305 0.08 -3.48 -4.86
CA SER A 305 0.93 -3.69 -3.69
C SER A 305 0.74 -2.57 -2.66
N GLN A 306 0.75 -1.31 -3.08
CA GLN A 306 0.48 -0.17 -2.19
C GLN A 306 -0.95 -0.20 -1.63
N THR A 307 -1.95 -0.61 -2.41
CA THR A 307 -3.32 -0.78 -1.90
C THR A 307 -3.42 -1.80 -0.75
N TYR A 308 -2.65 -2.90 -0.81
CA TYR A 308 -2.57 -3.82 0.32
C TYR A 308 -1.89 -3.19 1.54
N VAL A 309 -0.87 -2.35 1.35
CA VAL A 309 -0.28 -1.56 2.45
C VAL A 309 -1.32 -0.64 3.08
N ASP A 310 -2.17 0.00 2.27
CA ASP A 310 -3.22 0.89 2.77
C ASP A 310 -4.28 0.11 3.58
N LEU A 311 -4.64 -1.09 3.13
CA LEU A 311 -5.53 -2.00 3.87
C LEU A 311 -4.94 -2.42 5.22
N ALA A 312 -3.67 -2.83 5.24
CA ALA A 312 -2.96 -3.19 6.46
C ALA A 312 -2.87 -2.00 7.42
N SER A 313 -2.48 -0.83 6.91
CA SER A 313 -2.33 0.39 7.70
C SER A 313 -3.66 0.83 8.32
N GLY A 314 -4.77 0.76 7.59
CA GLY A 314 -6.10 1.03 8.12
C GLY A 314 -6.53 0.04 9.21
N TYR A 315 -6.23 -1.25 9.03
CA TYR A 315 -6.51 -2.28 10.05
C TYR A 315 -5.72 -2.01 11.33
N ILE A 316 -4.42 -1.73 11.20
CA ILE A 316 -3.54 -1.43 12.33
C ILE A 316 -4.06 -0.22 13.11
N HIS A 317 -4.38 0.89 12.43
CA HIS A 317 -4.90 2.08 13.11
C HIS A 317 -6.21 1.81 13.84
N LYS A 318 -7.11 1.02 13.24
CA LYS A 318 -8.45 0.78 13.79
C LYS A 318 -8.49 -0.28 14.88
N PHE A 319 -7.68 -1.33 14.78
CA PHE A 319 -7.75 -2.50 15.66
C PHE A 319 -6.43 -2.84 16.35
N GLY A 320 -5.30 -2.65 15.64
CA GLY A 320 -3.96 -3.02 16.09
C GLY A 320 -3.33 -4.12 15.21
N TYR A 321 -2.21 -4.66 15.68
CA TYR A 321 -1.47 -5.72 14.97
C TYR A 321 -2.09 -7.10 15.22
N ASP A 322 -2.26 -7.86 14.14
CA ASP A 322 -2.78 -9.23 14.11
C ASP A 322 -2.13 -10.00 12.95
N GLU A 323 -2.23 -11.33 12.90
CA GLU A 323 -1.72 -12.16 11.80
C GLU A 323 -2.39 -11.84 10.46
N PHE A 324 -3.61 -11.29 10.47
CA PHE A 324 -4.21 -10.72 9.26
C PHE A 324 -3.30 -9.66 8.63
N VAL A 325 -2.71 -8.76 9.44
CA VAL A 325 -1.80 -7.71 8.95
C VAL A 325 -0.60 -8.32 8.26
N ALA A 326 0.02 -9.34 8.87
CA ALA A 326 1.15 -10.05 8.27
C ALA A 326 0.78 -10.73 6.95
N LYS A 327 -0.41 -11.34 6.86
CA LYS A 327 -0.94 -11.93 5.63
C LYS A 327 -1.12 -10.89 4.53
N VAL A 328 -1.71 -9.73 4.86
CA VAL A 328 -1.91 -8.62 3.91
C VAL A 328 -0.57 -8.08 3.39
N LEU A 329 0.38 -7.82 4.29
CA LEU A 329 1.70 -7.29 3.93
C LEU A 329 2.56 -8.31 3.15
N GLY A 330 2.41 -9.60 3.46
CA GLY A 330 3.01 -10.67 2.66
C GLY A 330 2.55 -10.61 1.20
N LYS A 331 1.24 -10.40 0.98
CA LYS A 331 0.71 -10.22 -0.39
C LYS A 331 1.24 -8.95 -1.06
N ALA A 332 1.36 -7.84 -0.32
CA ALA A 332 1.95 -6.61 -0.84
C ALA A 332 3.39 -6.84 -1.35
N LEU A 333 4.21 -7.56 -0.59
CA LEU A 333 5.60 -7.86 -0.96
C LEU A 333 5.72 -8.90 -2.09
N GLU A 334 4.77 -9.83 -2.22
CA GLU A 334 4.69 -10.74 -3.37
C GLU A 334 4.43 -9.97 -4.69
N LEU A 335 3.64 -8.90 -4.62
CA LEU A 335 3.36 -8.04 -5.76
C LEU A 335 4.52 -7.10 -6.08
N ASN A 336 5.16 -6.52 -5.06
CA ASN A 336 6.31 -5.64 -5.20
C ASN A 336 7.29 -5.85 -4.02
N PRO A 337 8.37 -6.64 -4.22
CA PRO A 337 9.40 -6.86 -3.20
C PRO A 337 10.14 -5.58 -2.77
N ASN A 338 10.16 -4.55 -3.63
CA ASN A 338 10.82 -3.27 -3.36
C ASN A 338 9.88 -2.26 -2.67
N ASN A 339 8.65 -2.65 -2.32
CA ASN A 339 7.73 -1.78 -1.60
C ASN A 339 8.23 -1.56 -0.16
N ILE A 340 9.00 -0.49 0.03
CA ILE A 340 9.61 -0.15 1.30
C ILE A 340 8.57 0.07 2.41
N ASN A 341 7.39 0.61 2.10
CA ASN A 341 6.32 0.77 3.10
C ASN A 341 5.80 -0.59 3.57
N ALA A 342 5.61 -1.55 2.67
CA ALA A 342 5.23 -2.91 3.03
C ALA A 342 6.30 -3.57 3.91
N THR A 343 7.59 -3.38 3.58
CA THR A 343 8.69 -3.89 4.39
C THR A 343 8.70 -3.29 5.80
N LEU A 344 8.56 -1.97 5.93
CA LEU A 344 8.54 -1.28 7.23
C LEU A 344 7.37 -1.76 8.10
N TRP A 345 6.16 -1.83 7.53
CA TRP A 345 5.00 -2.34 8.26
C TRP A 345 5.14 -3.83 8.63
N LYS A 346 5.77 -4.64 7.77
CA LYS A 346 6.04 -6.05 8.08
C LYS A 346 7.03 -6.17 9.23
N SER A 347 8.13 -5.42 9.19
CA SER A 347 9.11 -5.37 10.29
C SER A 347 8.49 -4.92 11.61
N ASN A 348 7.56 -3.97 11.60
CA ASN A 348 6.81 -3.56 12.80
C ASN A 348 5.90 -4.68 13.30
N THR A 349 5.20 -5.35 12.38
CA THR A 349 4.31 -6.49 12.71
C THR A 349 5.11 -7.65 13.30
N ASP A 350 6.27 -7.98 12.74
CA ASP A 350 7.14 -9.05 13.21
C ASP A 350 7.73 -8.73 14.59
N GLN A 351 8.14 -7.48 14.83
CA GLN A 351 8.56 -7.04 16.17
C GLN A 351 7.44 -7.16 17.19
N MET A 352 6.22 -6.73 16.86
CA MET A 352 5.07 -6.88 17.76
C MET A 352 4.77 -8.35 18.06
N ARG A 353 4.90 -9.23 17.06
CA ARG A 353 4.76 -10.69 17.23
C ARG A 353 5.79 -11.21 18.23
N PHE A 354 7.06 -10.87 18.01
CA PHE A 354 8.17 -11.28 18.86
C PHE A 354 8.01 -10.76 20.30
N MET A 355 7.65 -9.49 20.49
CA MET A 355 7.41 -8.91 21.81
C MET A 355 6.29 -9.63 22.56
N GLN A 356 5.16 -9.89 21.90
CA GLN A 356 4.06 -10.65 22.52
C GLN A 356 4.49 -12.07 22.88
N ALA A 357 5.24 -12.73 22.00
CA ALA A 357 5.72 -14.08 22.23
C ALA A 357 6.73 -14.15 23.39
N CYS A 358 7.69 -13.21 23.45
CA CYS A 358 8.62 -13.04 24.56
C CYS A 358 7.90 -12.83 25.89
N ASN A 359 6.88 -11.97 25.92
CA ASN A 359 6.08 -11.72 27.12
C ASN A 359 5.40 -13.01 27.63
N ARG A 360 4.87 -13.85 26.73
CA ARG A 360 4.22 -15.11 27.12
C ARG A 360 5.17 -16.14 27.73
N VAL A 361 6.46 -16.05 27.43
CA VAL A 361 7.51 -16.90 28.02
C VAL A 361 8.34 -16.19 29.09
N ASN A 362 7.90 -15.01 29.56
CA ASN A 362 8.57 -14.20 30.58
C ASN A 362 10.03 -13.84 30.22
N ILE A 363 10.28 -13.51 28.95
CA ILE A 363 11.54 -12.93 28.49
C ILE A 363 11.29 -11.46 28.22
N ASP A 364 12.05 -10.59 28.88
CA ASP A 364 12.16 -9.18 28.52
C ASP A 364 13.17 -9.03 27.35
N PRO A 365 12.71 -8.64 26.14
CA PRO A 365 13.59 -8.52 24.98
C PRO A 365 14.55 -7.32 25.05
N GLU A 366 14.33 -6.36 25.95
CA GLU A 366 15.20 -5.19 26.15
C GLU A 366 16.38 -5.51 27.08
N ASN A 367 16.20 -6.51 27.94
CA ASN A 367 17.25 -7.03 28.80
C ASN A 367 18.15 -8.01 28.04
N LYS A 368 19.42 -7.64 27.81
CA LYS A 368 20.39 -8.46 27.04
C LYS A 368 20.60 -9.87 27.60
N GLU A 369 20.57 -10.05 28.92
CA GLU A 369 20.75 -11.37 29.54
C GLU A 369 19.51 -12.24 29.35
N GLN A 370 18.32 -11.66 29.48
CA GLN A 370 17.07 -12.38 29.24
C GLN A 370 16.91 -12.70 27.75
N LEU A 371 17.30 -11.80 26.85
CA LEU A 371 17.25 -12.02 25.40
C LEU A 371 18.08 -13.23 24.98
N GLN A 372 19.17 -13.59 25.66
CA GLN A 372 19.91 -14.84 25.36
C GLN A 372 19.04 -16.09 25.51
N LYS A 373 18.02 -16.05 26.37
CA LYS A 373 17.16 -17.20 26.67
C LYS A 373 16.25 -17.58 25.50
N ILE A 374 16.10 -16.73 24.48
CA ILE A 374 15.33 -17.07 23.27
C ILE A 374 15.90 -18.30 22.55
N ARG A 375 17.19 -18.61 22.74
CA ARG A 375 17.85 -19.82 22.20
C ARG A 375 17.23 -21.13 22.70
N ASN A 376 16.50 -21.09 23.80
CA ASN A 376 15.75 -22.24 24.32
C ASN A 376 14.39 -22.40 23.62
N TYR A 377 14.01 -21.46 22.75
CA TYR A 377 12.73 -21.38 22.06
C TYR A 377 12.98 -21.18 20.55
N PRO A 378 13.14 -22.26 19.77
CA PRO A 378 13.52 -22.16 18.35
C PRO A 378 12.63 -21.21 17.52
N LEU A 379 11.33 -21.14 17.80
CA LEU A 379 10.41 -20.21 17.14
C LEU A 379 10.71 -18.73 17.46
N LEU A 380 11.10 -18.40 18.69
CA LEU A 380 11.52 -17.03 19.05
C LEU A 380 12.88 -16.68 18.45
N GLU A 381 13.82 -17.62 18.46
CA GLU A 381 15.13 -17.41 17.82
C GLU A 381 14.96 -17.15 16.32
N ASN A 382 14.10 -17.93 15.64
CA ASN A 382 13.78 -17.69 14.23
C ASN A 382 13.13 -16.32 14.00
N GLN A 383 12.12 -15.95 14.79
CA GLN A 383 11.50 -14.61 14.70
C GLN A 383 12.51 -13.48 14.89
N PHE A 384 13.42 -13.62 15.85
CA PHE A 384 14.48 -12.64 16.08
C PHE A 384 15.42 -12.51 14.87
N LEU A 385 15.82 -13.63 14.26
CA LEU A 385 16.65 -13.64 13.05
C LEU A 385 15.93 -13.01 11.85
N GLU A 386 14.65 -13.28 11.67
CA GLU A 386 13.82 -12.68 10.62
C GLU A 386 13.69 -11.16 10.79
N ILE A 387 13.47 -10.68 12.02
CA ILE A 387 13.44 -9.25 12.34
C ILE A 387 14.77 -8.60 11.96
N LYS A 388 15.89 -9.22 12.36
CA LYS A 388 17.22 -8.72 12.04
C LYS A 388 17.44 -8.64 10.53
N ALA A 389 17.08 -9.69 9.79
CA ALA A 389 17.19 -9.70 8.34
C ALA A 389 16.35 -8.59 7.67
N GLY A 390 15.14 -8.34 8.18
CA GLY A 390 14.28 -7.25 7.70
C GLY A 390 14.89 -5.87 7.92
N PHE A 391 15.46 -5.62 9.09
CA PHE A 391 16.15 -4.35 9.38
C PHE A 391 17.46 -4.19 8.62
N ASP A 392 18.24 -5.27 8.48
CA ASP A 392 19.45 -5.27 7.65
C ASP A 392 19.11 -4.88 6.20
N TYR A 393 17.98 -5.38 5.66
CA TYR A 393 17.48 -4.96 4.35
C TYR A 393 17.09 -3.48 4.32
N ILE A 394 16.33 -2.98 5.32
CA ILE A 394 15.94 -1.56 5.39
C ILE A 394 17.19 -0.66 5.40
N ASP A 395 18.19 -0.99 6.21
CA ASP A 395 19.43 -0.20 6.33
C ASP A 395 20.23 -0.19 5.02
N GLN A 396 20.28 -1.33 4.31
CA GLN A 396 20.96 -1.48 3.02
C GLN A 396 20.16 -0.93 1.83
N SER A 397 18.84 -0.75 1.99
CA SER A 397 17.95 -0.34 0.90
C SER A 397 18.19 1.11 0.46
N GLY A 398 18.83 1.92 1.31
CA GLY A 398 18.94 3.37 1.14
C GLY A 398 17.75 4.14 1.72
N PHE A 399 16.82 3.46 2.38
CA PHE A 399 15.78 4.12 3.16
C PHE A 399 16.39 5.08 4.18
N ALA A 400 15.70 6.20 4.37
CA ALA A 400 16.01 7.19 5.38
C ALA A 400 14.69 7.77 5.86
N GLN A 401 14.46 7.73 7.16
CA GLN A 401 13.31 8.39 7.75
C GLN A 401 13.53 9.91 7.66
N MET A 402 12.60 10.60 6.99
CA MET A 402 12.55 12.06 7.02
C MET A 402 11.86 12.50 8.32
N PRO A 403 12.51 13.30 9.18
CA PRO A 403 11.86 13.85 10.38
C PRO A 403 10.64 14.70 10.01
N ALA A 404 9.61 14.70 10.87
CA ALA A 404 8.36 15.44 10.62
C ALA A 404 8.60 16.94 10.37
N GLU A 405 9.47 17.58 11.17
CA GLU A 405 9.82 19.00 11.00
C GLU A 405 10.48 19.28 9.64
N GLN A 406 11.31 18.35 9.16
CA GLN A 406 12.00 18.47 7.88
C GLN A 406 11.04 18.25 6.72
N TYR A 407 10.08 17.34 6.89
CA TYR A 407 8.98 17.15 5.95
C TYR A 407 8.11 18.42 5.87
N GLU A 408 7.75 19.03 7.00
CA GLU A 408 6.96 20.27 7.03
C GLU A 408 7.70 21.45 6.37
N GLN A 409 9.01 21.59 6.61
CA GLN A 409 9.84 22.60 5.95
C GLN A 409 9.89 22.39 4.44
N TRP A 410 10.12 21.14 4.00
CA TRP A 410 10.12 20.78 2.59
C TRP A 410 8.75 21.04 1.94
N LEU A 411 7.66 20.65 2.60
CA LEU A 411 6.28 20.88 2.16
C LEU A 411 5.96 22.38 2.08
N GLY A 412 6.43 23.17 3.05
CA GLY A 412 6.31 24.63 3.05
C GLY A 412 7.05 25.28 1.87
N SER A 413 8.22 24.75 1.51
CA SER A 413 9.02 25.24 0.38
C SER A 413 8.34 25.05 -0.98
N LEU A 414 7.39 24.14 -1.10
CA LEU A 414 6.58 24.00 -2.32
C LEU A 414 5.74 25.27 -2.61
N LYS A 415 5.43 26.11 -1.60
CA LYS A 415 4.52 27.27 -1.73
C LYS A 415 5.21 28.55 -2.23
N THR A 416 6.50 28.49 -2.55
CA THR A 416 7.27 29.67 -2.95
C THR A 416 6.83 30.23 -4.31
N THR A 417 6.94 31.55 -4.46
CA THR A 417 6.61 32.28 -5.70
C THR A 417 7.40 31.77 -6.91
N GLU A 418 8.66 31.38 -6.71
CA GLU A 418 9.53 30.85 -7.76
C GLU A 418 8.99 29.53 -8.33
N ASN A 419 8.57 28.60 -7.46
CA ASN A 419 7.98 27.35 -7.91
C ASN A 419 6.70 27.63 -8.70
N LYS A 420 5.88 28.60 -8.27
CA LYS A 420 4.64 28.97 -8.96
C LYS A 420 4.91 29.48 -10.37
N GLN A 421 5.92 30.34 -10.55
CA GLN A 421 6.35 30.83 -11.86
C GLN A 421 6.81 29.69 -12.78
N LYS A 422 7.66 28.79 -12.27
CA LYS A 422 8.12 27.60 -13.04
C LYS A 422 6.94 26.71 -13.47
N SER A 423 5.96 26.52 -12.59
CA SER A 423 4.75 25.76 -12.94
C SER A 423 3.93 26.43 -14.04
N GLU A 424 3.79 27.76 -14.00
CA GLU A 424 3.09 28.53 -15.05
C GLU A 424 3.82 28.46 -16.38
N GLU A 425 5.16 28.55 -16.37
CA GLU A 425 6.01 28.37 -17.56
C GLU A 425 5.87 26.98 -18.17
N ILE A 426 5.89 25.91 -17.35
CA ILE A 426 5.69 24.54 -17.81
C ILE A 426 4.28 24.40 -18.42
N ALA A 427 3.25 24.92 -17.75
CA ALA A 427 1.87 24.83 -18.24
C ALA A 427 1.69 25.56 -19.60
N GLU A 428 2.29 26.74 -19.76
CA GLU A 428 2.21 27.49 -21.01
C GLU A 428 3.01 26.81 -22.13
N ARG A 429 4.21 26.30 -21.83
CA ARG A 429 5.01 25.50 -22.78
C ARG A 429 4.22 24.29 -23.28
N LEU A 430 3.57 23.55 -22.39
CA LEU A 430 2.75 22.39 -22.76
C LEU A 430 1.54 22.79 -23.61
N ARG A 431 0.91 23.92 -23.31
CA ARG A 431 -0.20 24.45 -24.11
C ARG A 431 0.25 24.78 -25.53
N ILE A 432 1.39 25.46 -25.69
CA ILE A 432 1.93 25.85 -26.99
C ILE A 432 2.31 24.60 -27.80
N LEU A 433 3.06 23.67 -27.21
CA LEU A 433 3.48 22.42 -27.86
C LEU A 433 2.29 21.59 -28.32
N ASN A 434 1.26 21.43 -27.48
CA ASN A 434 0.06 20.70 -27.85
C ASN A 434 -0.72 21.41 -28.98
N ALA A 435 -0.86 22.73 -28.91
CA ALA A 435 -1.54 23.49 -29.96
C ALA A 435 -0.82 23.39 -31.32
N GLN A 436 0.52 23.38 -31.31
CA GLN A 436 1.33 23.14 -32.51
C GLN A 436 1.12 21.73 -33.06
N LYS A 437 1.19 20.70 -32.20
CA LYS A 437 0.97 19.30 -32.60
C LYS A 437 -0.43 19.07 -33.17
N GLN A 438 -1.46 19.67 -32.58
CA GLN A 438 -2.81 19.57 -33.12
C GLN A 438 -2.93 20.23 -34.51
N ARG A 439 -2.27 21.37 -34.73
CA ARG A 439 -2.19 22.01 -36.05
C ARG A 439 -1.43 21.17 -37.08
N GLU A 440 -0.38 20.47 -36.67
CA GLU A 440 0.39 19.57 -37.55
C GLU A 440 -0.36 18.27 -37.85
N ALA A 441 -1.02 17.69 -36.86
CA ALA A 441 -1.86 16.50 -37.02
C ALA A 441 -3.08 16.78 -37.91
N ALA A 442 -3.67 17.98 -37.83
CA ALA A 442 -4.73 18.42 -38.72
C ALA A 442 -4.30 18.54 -40.20
N LYS A 443 -2.98 18.62 -40.47
CA LYS A 443 -2.42 18.63 -41.84
C LYS A 443 -2.13 17.22 -42.37
N LYS A 444 -2.20 16.17 -41.54
CA LYS A 444 -2.01 14.77 -41.93
C LYS A 444 -3.38 14.09 -42.10
N ILE A 445 -3.49 13.15 -43.05
CA ILE A 445 -4.73 12.39 -43.29
C ILE A 445 -5.04 11.58 -42.04
N LYS A 446 -6.23 11.78 -41.45
CA LYS A 446 -6.67 11.07 -40.24
C LYS A 446 -6.78 9.57 -40.52
N PRO A 447 -6.15 8.68 -39.73
CA PRO A 447 -6.44 7.26 -39.78
C PRO A 447 -7.92 7.01 -39.44
N ILE A 448 -8.49 5.94 -39.98
CA ILE A 448 -9.84 5.48 -39.63
C ILE A 448 -9.83 5.07 -38.16
N VAL A 449 -10.40 5.92 -37.31
CA VAL A 449 -10.55 5.66 -35.88
C VAL A 449 -11.70 4.65 -35.69
N PRO A 450 -11.53 3.56 -34.90
CA PRO A 450 -12.60 2.62 -34.62
C PRO A 450 -13.82 3.32 -34.00
N LYS A 451 -14.99 2.71 -34.17
CA LYS A 451 -16.27 3.21 -33.65
C LYS A 451 -16.13 3.56 -32.15
N LYS A 452 -16.40 4.83 -31.84
CA LYS A 452 -16.30 5.42 -30.51
C LYS A 452 -17.33 4.76 -29.58
N GLU A 453 -16.91 3.84 -28.71
CA GLU A 453 -17.78 3.37 -27.64
C GLU A 453 -18.12 4.54 -26.72
N SER A 454 -19.39 4.66 -26.33
CA SER A 454 -19.80 5.61 -25.31
C SER A 454 -19.05 5.32 -24.02
N PRO A 455 -18.47 6.34 -23.35
CA PRO A 455 -17.73 6.12 -22.11
C PRO A 455 -18.63 5.38 -21.10
N LYS A 456 -18.16 4.24 -20.61
CA LYS A 456 -18.87 3.51 -19.56
C LYS A 456 -19.00 4.43 -18.33
N VAL A 457 -20.19 4.46 -17.75
CA VAL A 457 -20.42 5.16 -16.48
C VAL A 457 -19.84 4.27 -15.39
N TYR A 458 -18.91 4.81 -14.60
CA TYR A 458 -18.34 4.09 -13.46
C TYR A 458 -19.45 3.56 -12.56
N ALA A 459 -19.42 2.26 -12.25
CA ALA A 459 -20.34 1.64 -11.33
C ALA A 459 -19.56 0.64 -10.48
N ILE A 460 -19.72 0.72 -9.16
CA ILE A 460 -19.13 -0.22 -8.23
C ILE A 460 -19.86 -1.56 -8.39
N PRO A 461 -19.13 -2.67 -8.62
CA PRO A 461 -19.72 -3.99 -8.74
C PRO A 461 -20.51 -4.41 -7.49
N LYS A 462 -21.67 -5.07 -7.68
CA LYS A 462 -22.58 -5.44 -6.58
C LYS A 462 -21.98 -6.53 -5.70
N GLU A 463 -21.09 -7.35 -6.25
CA GLU A 463 -20.36 -8.40 -5.55
C GLU A 463 -19.38 -7.88 -4.48
N PHE A 464 -19.11 -6.57 -4.46
CA PHE A 464 -18.32 -5.93 -3.40
C PHE A 464 -19.16 -5.53 -2.17
N LEU A 465 -20.48 -5.74 -2.22
CA LEU A 465 -21.46 -5.40 -1.18
C LEU A 465 -21.92 -6.66 -0.43
#